data_AF-A0A0E1W187-F1
#
_entry.id   AF-A0A0E1W187-F1
#
_cell.length_a   1.000
_cell.length_b   1.000
_cell.length_c   1.000
_cell.angle_alpha   90.00
_cell.angle_beta   90.00
_cell.angle_gamma   90.00
#
_symmetry.space_group_name_H-M   'P 1'
#
loop_
_entity.id
_entity.type
_entity.pdbx_description
1 polymer ?
#
loop_
_entity_poly.entity_id
_entity_poly.type
_entity_poly.pdbx_seq_one_letter_code
_entity_poly.pdbx_strand_id
1 'polypeptide(L)'
;MFPKESTIRALIERWNRHYSTVLGIKSATERSERIAHDLYLVRNAGFGGVSPPPNLPGNLVDKDDEIMACVEHYFLTRDWVANGKYPAWEARTLSGIYHLGKRIGVAPRHNKAKPVTPASPLQRALQLEGIKDGTIDRKLAGIQSPLVRKPPKY
;
A
#
# COMPACT_ATOMS: atom_id res chain seq x y z
N MET A 1 17.16 2.76 -14.48
CA MET A 1 16.42 1.55 -14.07
C MET A 1 16.69 1.34 -12.58
N PHE A 2 15.67 1.23 -11.73
CA PHE A 2 15.91 1.00 -10.30
C PHE A 2 16.23 -0.48 -10.07
N PRO A 3 17.32 -0.84 -9.37
CA PRO A 3 17.77 -2.24 -9.24
C PRO A 3 16.74 -3.23 -8.67
N LYS A 4 15.75 -2.74 -7.91
CA LYS A 4 14.71 -3.54 -7.25
C LYS A 4 13.36 -3.56 -7.98
N GLU A 5 13.22 -2.79 -9.06
CA GLU A 5 11.91 -2.55 -9.70
C GLU A 5 11.28 -3.83 -10.26
N SER A 6 12.05 -4.67 -10.94
CA SER A 6 11.55 -5.93 -11.51
C SER A 6 10.98 -6.86 -10.43
N THR A 7 11.70 -7.01 -9.31
CA THR A 7 11.25 -7.81 -8.16
C THR A 7 9.96 -7.26 -7.56
N ILE A 8 9.88 -5.93 -7.38
CA ILE A 8 8.67 -5.29 -6.84
C ILE A 8 7.48 -5.49 -7.77
N ARG A 9 7.64 -5.31 -9.08
CA ARG A 9 6.55 -5.53 -10.05
C ARG A 9 6.10 -6.99 -10.07
N ALA A 10 7.03 -7.94 -10.02
CA ALA A 10 6.70 -9.36 -9.92
C ALA A 10 5.91 -9.67 -8.63
N LEU A 11 6.27 -9.06 -7.50
CA LEU A 11 5.52 -9.22 -6.25
C LEU A 11 4.12 -8.60 -6.33
N ILE A 12 3.98 -7.38 -6.88
CA ILE A 12 2.67 -6.75 -7.10
C ILE A 12 1.77 -7.68 -7.94
N GLU A 13 2.30 -8.29 -8.99
CA GLU A 13 1.55 -9.24 -9.81
C GLU A 13 1.18 -10.50 -9.03
N ARG A 14 2.13 -11.09 -8.27
CA ARG A 14 1.88 -12.29 -7.47
C ARG A 14 0.81 -12.05 -6.39
N TRP A 15 0.87 -10.91 -5.69
CA TRP A 15 -0.15 -10.51 -4.72
C TRP A 15 -1.51 -10.39 -5.40
N ASN A 16 -1.61 -9.66 -6.52
CA ASN A 16 -2.87 -9.58 -7.26
C ASN A 16 -3.39 -10.96 -7.68
N ARG A 17 -2.52 -11.80 -8.27
CA ARG A 17 -2.87 -13.14 -8.76
C ARG A 17 -3.34 -14.06 -7.64
N HIS A 18 -2.69 -14.02 -6.47
CA HIS A 18 -3.10 -14.81 -5.33
C HIS A 18 -4.55 -14.48 -4.93
N TYR A 19 -4.88 -13.20 -4.75
CA TYR A 19 -6.23 -12.81 -4.35
C TYR A 19 -7.26 -12.99 -5.48
N SER A 20 -6.90 -12.70 -6.73
CA SER A 20 -7.85 -12.82 -7.85
C SER A 20 -8.15 -14.25 -8.27
N THR A 21 -7.13 -15.11 -8.27
CA THR A 21 -7.20 -16.44 -8.89
C THR A 21 -7.24 -17.54 -7.84
N VAL A 22 -6.38 -17.48 -6.82
CA VAL A 22 -6.32 -18.52 -5.78
C VAL A 22 -7.46 -18.35 -4.79
N LEU A 23 -7.69 -17.12 -4.32
CA LEU A 23 -8.79 -16.81 -3.39
C LEU A 23 -10.10 -16.41 -4.10
N GLY A 24 -10.06 -16.28 -5.43
CA GLY A 24 -11.26 -16.06 -6.26
C GLY A 24 -11.91 -14.67 -6.14
N ILE A 25 -11.23 -13.69 -5.54
CA ILE A 25 -11.80 -12.37 -5.25
C ILE A 25 -11.94 -11.56 -6.54
N LYS A 26 -13.17 -11.31 -6.96
CA LYS A 26 -13.47 -10.65 -8.25
C LYS A 26 -13.40 -9.13 -8.19
N SER A 27 -13.83 -8.53 -7.08
CA SER A 27 -13.80 -7.07 -6.91
C SER A 27 -12.37 -6.56 -6.78
N ALA A 28 -11.96 -5.63 -7.64
CA ALA A 28 -10.64 -5.00 -7.55
C ALA A 28 -10.48 -4.17 -6.28
N THR A 29 -11.56 -3.52 -5.82
CA THR A 29 -11.54 -2.70 -4.61
C THR A 29 -11.39 -3.56 -3.36
N GLU A 30 -12.12 -4.68 -3.29
CA GLU A 30 -11.98 -5.68 -2.21
C GLU A 30 -10.58 -6.30 -2.21
N ARG A 31 -10.05 -6.66 -3.40
CA ARG A 31 -8.68 -7.17 -3.52
C ARG A 31 -7.66 -6.18 -2.96
N SER A 32 -7.74 -4.91 -3.37
CA SER A 32 -6.79 -3.89 -2.92
C SER A 32 -6.83 -3.69 -1.40
N GLU A 33 -8.02 -3.72 -0.80
CA GLU A 33 -8.20 -3.60 0.65
C GLU A 33 -7.57 -4.77 1.41
N ARG A 34 -7.91 -6.01 1.03
CA ARG A 34 -7.38 -7.20 1.70
C ARG A 34 -5.87 -7.32 1.52
N ILE A 35 -5.35 -7.03 0.33
CA ILE A 35 -3.90 -7.05 0.07
C ILE A 35 -3.19 -5.99 0.93
N ALA A 36 -3.71 -4.75 0.99
CA ALA A 36 -3.13 -3.69 1.81
C ALA A 36 -3.09 -4.07 3.30
N HIS A 37 -4.18 -4.66 3.80
CA HIS A 37 -4.26 -5.16 5.17
C HIS A 37 -3.24 -6.28 5.45
N ASP A 38 -3.14 -7.27 4.57
CA ASP A 38 -2.28 -8.43 4.79
C ASP A 38 -0.80 -8.07 4.63
N LEU A 39 -0.47 -7.13 3.73
CA LEU A 39 0.87 -6.53 3.65
C LEU A 39 1.24 -5.77 4.93
N TYR A 40 0.30 -5.05 5.54
CA TYR A 40 0.52 -4.40 6.83
C TYR A 40 0.85 -5.42 7.92
N LEU A 41 0.11 -6.54 7.99
CA LEU A 41 0.39 -7.61 8.94
C LEU A 41 1.77 -8.24 8.71
N VAL A 42 2.12 -8.54 7.46
CA VAL A 42 3.45 -9.08 7.10
C VAL A 42 4.56 -8.12 7.50
N ARG A 43 4.44 -6.84 7.18
CA ARG A 43 5.48 -5.85 7.49
C ARG A 43 5.58 -5.50 8.97
N ASN A 44 4.56 -5.78 9.76
CA ASN A 44 4.56 -5.48 11.20
C ASN A 44 4.56 -6.73 12.09
N ALA A 45 4.80 -7.92 11.51
CA ALA A 45 4.92 -9.16 12.26
C ALA A 45 5.89 -9.04 13.44
N GLY A 46 5.45 -9.46 14.63
CA GLY A 46 6.20 -9.39 15.89
C GLY A 46 6.13 -8.03 16.60
N PHE A 47 5.57 -6.99 16.00
CA PHE A 47 5.36 -5.69 16.65
C PHE A 47 3.95 -5.62 17.26
N GLY A 48 3.85 -5.36 18.57
CA GLY A 48 2.55 -5.19 19.24
C GLY A 48 1.64 -6.42 19.20
N GLY A 49 2.19 -7.63 19.11
CA GLY A 49 1.43 -8.87 18.98
C GLY A 49 0.85 -9.13 17.58
N VAL A 50 1.23 -8.34 16.57
CA VAL A 50 0.83 -8.56 15.18
C VAL A 50 1.47 -9.85 14.66
N SER A 51 0.64 -10.71 14.08
CA SER A 51 1.07 -11.93 13.39
C SER A 51 0.78 -11.83 11.90
N PRO A 52 1.62 -12.40 11.02
CA PRO A 52 1.33 -12.46 9.60
C PRO A 52 0.08 -13.33 9.36
N PRO A 53 -0.62 -13.15 8.22
CA PRO A 53 -1.79 -13.97 7.90
C PRO A 53 -1.43 -15.46 7.91
N PRO A 54 -2.24 -16.32 8.56
CA PRO A 54 -2.00 -17.75 8.53
C PRO A 54 -2.14 -18.26 7.08
N ASN A 55 -1.26 -19.18 6.69
CA ASN A 55 -1.23 -19.80 5.35
C ASN A 55 -0.86 -18.85 4.19
N LEU A 56 -0.20 -17.71 4.45
CA LEU A 56 0.31 -16.87 3.37
C LEU A 56 1.41 -17.63 2.58
N PRO A 57 1.30 -17.77 1.24
CA PRO A 57 2.35 -18.40 0.45
C PRO A 57 3.69 -17.68 0.59
N GLY A 58 4.76 -18.42 0.87
CA GLY A 58 6.09 -17.84 1.10
C GLY A 58 6.66 -17.06 -0.10
N ASN A 59 6.18 -17.31 -1.32
CA ASN A 59 6.58 -16.61 -2.54
C ASN A 59 5.95 -15.20 -2.70
N LEU A 60 5.08 -14.78 -1.76
CA LEU A 60 4.52 -13.43 -1.67
C LEU A 60 5.36 -12.48 -0.81
N VAL A 61 6.35 -12.99 -0.08
CA VAL A 61 7.15 -12.22 0.86
C VAL A 61 8.60 -12.18 0.40
N ASP A 62 9.18 -10.99 0.34
CA ASP A 62 10.61 -10.78 0.14
C ASP A 62 11.28 -10.50 1.49
N LYS A 63 12.55 -10.90 1.62
CA LYS A 63 13.37 -10.64 2.81
C LYS A 63 13.80 -9.18 2.94
N ASP A 64 13.80 -8.43 1.84
CA ASP A 64 14.17 -7.02 1.82
C ASP A 64 12.96 -6.15 2.21
N ASP A 65 13.04 -5.47 3.37
CA ASP A 65 11.94 -4.62 3.86
C ASP A 65 11.66 -3.44 2.93
N GLU A 66 12.63 -2.93 2.15
CA GLU A 66 12.37 -1.85 1.20
C GLU A 66 11.48 -2.34 0.05
N ILE A 67 11.71 -3.57 -0.43
CA ILE A 67 10.87 -4.21 -1.45
C ILE A 67 9.45 -4.36 -0.89
N MET A 68 9.30 -4.92 0.31
CA MET A 68 8.00 -5.09 0.93
C MET A 68 7.31 -3.75 1.22
N ALA A 69 8.06 -2.72 1.61
CA ALA A 69 7.53 -1.37 1.80
C ALA A 69 6.97 -0.78 0.50
N CYS A 70 7.67 -0.97 -0.62
CA CYS A 70 7.22 -0.52 -1.92
C CYS A 70 5.91 -1.20 -2.34
N VAL A 71 5.82 -2.53 -2.17
CA VAL A 71 4.61 -3.31 -2.48
C VAL A 71 3.44 -2.89 -1.59
N GLU A 72 3.65 -2.76 -0.28
CA GLU A 72 2.63 -2.28 0.65
C GLU A 72 2.15 -0.88 0.28
N HIS A 73 3.04 0.06 0.02
CA HIS A 73 2.64 1.44 -0.27
C HIS A 73 1.91 1.58 -1.61
N TYR A 74 2.24 0.75 -2.61
CA TYR A 74 1.46 0.64 -3.84
C TYR A 74 0.01 0.23 -3.52
N PHE A 75 -0.19 -0.89 -2.81
CA PHE A 75 -1.55 -1.38 -2.51
C PHE A 75 -2.31 -0.51 -1.52
N LEU A 76 -1.63 0.08 -0.53
CA LEU A 76 -2.23 0.98 0.45
C LEU A 76 -2.84 2.21 -0.23
N THR A 77 -2.07 2.85 -1.11
CA THR A 77 -2.56 4.04 -1.83
C THR A 77 -3.59 3.69 -2.89
N ARG A 78 -3.50 2.49 -3.48
CA ARG A 78 -4.56 1.93 -4.33
C ARG A 78 -5.86 1.73 -3.56
N ASP A 79 -5.83 1.06 -2.41
CA ASP A 79 -6.99 0.85 -1.52
C ASP A 79 -7.66 2.18 -1.13
N TRP A 80 -6.85 3.15 -0.70
CA TRP A 80 -7.34 4.48 -0.30
C TRP A 80 -8.20 5.14 -1.36
N VAL A 81 -7.82 5.03 -2.63
CA VAL A 81 -8.53 5.67 -3.73
C VAL A 81 -9.62 4.74 -4.28
N ALA A 82 -9.34 3.45 -4.43
CA ALA A 82 -10.25 2.43 -4.95
C ALA A 82 -11.56 2.36 -4.14
N ASN A 83 -11.44 2.37 -2.83
CA ASN A 83 -12.59 2.31 -1.91
C ASN A 83 -13.18 3.68 -1.58
N GLY A 84 -12.74 4.75 -2.28
CA GLY A 84 -13.26 6.10 -2.05
C GLY A 84 -12.92 6.68 -0.66
N LYS A 85 -11.91 6.15 0.05
CA LYS A 85 -11.46 6.68 1.34
C LYS A 85 -10.88 8.09 1.19
N TYR A 86 -10.21 8.35 0.07
CA TYR A 86 -9.68 9.68 -0.30
C TYR A 86 -9.84 9.92 -1.82
N PRO A 87 -10.06 11.17 -2.27
CA PRO A 87 -9.87 11.51 -3.67
C PRO A 87 -8.39 11.45 -4.05
N ALA A 88 -8.10 11.22 -5.33
CA ALA A 88 -6.74 11.02 -5.82
C ALA A 88 -5.78 12.19 -5.50
N TRP A 89 -6.26 13.43 -5.56
CA TRP A 89 -5.44 14.61 -5.25
C TRP A 89 -5.06 14.66 -3.76
N GLU A 90 -5.98 14.27 -2.86
CA GLU A 90 -5.75 14.25 -1.42
C GLU A 90 -4.79 13.12 -1.04
N ALA A 91 -4.97 11.93 -1.64
CA ALA A 91 -4.03 10.82 -1.46
C ALA A 91 -2.59 11.18 -1.90
N ARG A 92 -2.43 11.94 -3.00
CA ARG A 92 -1.12 12.46 -3.44
C ARG A 92 -0.53 13.43 -2.42
N THR A 93 -1.36 14.34 -1.91
CA THR A 93 -0.96 15.36 -0.93
C THR A 93 -0.51 14.73 0.38
N LEU A 94 -1.30 13.80 0.92
CA LEU A 94 -0.98 13.06 2.15
C LEU A 94 0.32 12.24 2.01
N SER A 95 0.52 11.58 0.86
CA SER A 95 1.77 10.88 0.57
C SER A 95 2.96 11.86 0.55
N GLY A 96 2.80 13.02 -0.07
CA GLY A 96 3.81 14.08 -0.10
C GLY A 96 4.18 14.61 1.30
N ILE A 97 3.17 14.91 2.13
CA ILE A 97 3.36 15.36 3.52
C ILE A 97 4.09 14.29 4.32
N TYR A 98 3.69 13.03 4.20
CA TYR A 98 4.34 11.92 4.89
C TYR A 98 5.83 11.79 4.51
N HIS A 99 6.16 11.92 3.23
CA HIS A 99 7.55 11.89 2.77
C HIS A 99 8.38 13.08 3.26
N LEU A 100 7.80 14.27 3.27
CA LEU A 100 8.45 15.46 3.82
C LEU A 100 8.72 15.26 5.32
N GLY A 101 7.72 14.79 6.07
CA GLY A 101 7.86 14.49 7.49
C GLY A 101 8.99 13.50 7.79
N LYS A 102 9.12 12.44 6.98
CA LYS A 102 10.25 11.50 7.10
C LYS A 102 11.60 12.14 6.82
N ARG A 103 11.66 13.02 5.81
CA ARG A 103 12.90 13.70 5.41
C ARG A 103 13.41 14.64 6.50
N ILE A 104 12.51 15.32 7.21
CA ILE A 104 12.86 16.26 8.28
C ILE A 104 12.81 15.65 9.68
N GLY A 105 12.60 14.32 9.79
CA GLY A 105 12.66 13.60 11.07
C GLY A 105 11.44 13.76 11.99
N VAL A 106 10.34 14.35 11.51
CA VAL A 106 9.11 14.57 12.31
C VAL A 106 8.02 13.54 12.06
N ALA A 107 8.22 12.62 11.11
CA ALA A 107 7.28 11.53 10.89
C ALA A 107 7.27 10.57 12.08
N PRO A 108 6.09 10.22 12.63
CA PRO A 108 5.99 9.31 13.76
C PRO A 108 6.55 7.92 13.42
N ARG A 109 7.26 7.32 14.38
CA ARG A 109 7.71 5.93 14.31
C ARG A 109 6.54 5.00 14.58
N HIS A 110 6.01 4.37 13.54
CA HIS A 110 4.94 3.38 13.69
C HIS A 110 5.43 2.10 14.35
N ASN A 111 6.53 1.51 13.83
CA ASN A 111 7.22 0.38 14.44
C ASN A 111 8.59 0.86 14.96
N LYS A 112 8.79 0.84 16.28
CA LYS A 112 10.03 1.33 16.92
C LYS A 112 11.27 0.51 16.54
N ALA A 113 11.09 -0.74 16.08
CA ALA A 113 12.18 -1.59 15.62
C ALA A 113 12.61 -1.30 14.16
N LYS A 114 11.87 -0.45 13.43
CA LYS A 114 12.20 -0.09 12.05
C LYS A 114 12.67 1.37 11.96
N PRO A 115 13.69 1.67 11.15
CA PRO A 115 14.16 3.04 10.97
C PRO A 115 13.11 3.89 10.24
N VAL A 116 13.07 5.19 10.56
CA VAL A 116 12.31 6.18 9.78
C VAL A 116 13.15 6.56 8.56
N THR A 117 13.23 5.66 7.61
CA THR A 117 13.95 5.92 6.36
C THR A 117 13.07 6.76 5.44
N PRO A 118 13.58 7.86 4.85
CA PRO A 118 12.87 8.59 3.81
C PRO A 118 12.48 7.65 2.67
N ALA A 119 11.27 7.82 2.12
CA ALA A 119 10.84 6.98 1.00
C ALA A 119 11.75 7.20 -0.21
N SER A 120 12.21 6.10 -0.79
CA SER A 120 13.04 6.10 -2.00
C SER A 120 12.25 6.64 -3.20
N PRO A 121 12.92 7.14 -4.26
CA PRO A 121 12.22 7.60 -5.46
C PRO A 121 11.30 6.54 -6.07
N LEU A 122 11.70 5.26 -6.00
CA LEU A 122 10.90 4.14 -6.48
C LEU A 122 9.63 3.95 -5.64
N GLN A 123 9.73 4.02 -4.31
CA GLN A 123 8.55 3.93 -3.43
C GLN A 123 7.54 5.04 -3.72
N ARG A 124 8.01 6.27 -3.96
CA ARG A 124 7.14 7.41 -4.33
C ARG A 124 6.46 7.18 -5.67
N ALA A 125 7.19 6.69 -6.67
CA ALA A 125 6.63 6.38 -7.98
C ALA A 125 5.52 5.33 -7.88
N LEU A 126 5.74 4.27 -7.09
CA LEU A 126 4.76 3.20 -6.88
C LEU A 126 3.52 3.67 -6.10
N GLN A 127 3.65 4.61 -5.18
CA GLN A 127 2.48 5.24 -4.54
C GLN A 127 1.64 6.02 -5.55
N LEU A 128 2.28 6.77 -6.45
CA LEU A 128 1.55 7.47 -7.51
C LEU A 128 0.87 6.51 -8.48
N GLU A 129 1.52 5.38 -8.78
CA GLU A 129 0.95 4.29 -9.57
C GLU A 129 -0.27 3.68 -8.87
N GLY A 130 -0.15 3.36 -7.57
CA GLY A 130 -1.26 2.86 -6.75
C GLY A 130 -2.46 3.81 -6.75
N ILE A 131 -2.25 5.12 -6.58
CA ILE A 131 -3.30 6.15 -6.68
C ILE A 131 -3.99 6.13 -8.06
N LYS A 132 -3.22 5.99 -9.14
CA LYS A 132 -3.76 5.94 -10.51
C LYS A 132 -4.62 4.70 -10.69
N ASP A 133 -4.12 3.53 -10.30
CA ASP A 133 -4.85 2.26 -10.41
C ASP A 133 -6.10 2.26 -9.53
N GLY A 134 -6.03 2.80 -8.32
CA GLY A 134 -7.19 2.93 -7.44
C GLY A 134 -8.25 3.86 -8.03
N THR A 135 -7.85 4.90 -8.77
CA THR A 135 -8.80 5.76 -9.49
C THR A 135 -9.54 4.99 -10.58
N ILE A 136 -8.82 4.12 -11.31
CA ILE A 136 -9.40 3.26 -12.35
C ILE A 136 -10.35 2.24 -11.72
N ASP A 137 -9.92 1.52 -10.70
CA ASP A 137 -10.73 0.51 -10.00
C ASP A 137 -12.02 1.11 -9.45
N ARG A 138 -11.92 2.26 -8.80
CA ARG A 138 -13.09 2.99 -8.26
C ARG A 138 -14.09 3.31 -9.37
N LYS A 139 -13.60 3.84 -10.50
CA LYS A 139 -14.45 4.19 -11.65
C LYS A 139 -15.15 2.95 -12.21
N LEU A 140 -14.42 1.85 -12.37
CA LEU A 140 -14.98 0.57 -12.85
C LEU A 140 -16.00 -0.03 -11.88
N ALA A 141 -15.81 0.16 -10.58
CA ALA A 141 -16.74 -0.27 -9.54
C ALA A 141 -17.97 0.64 -9.37
N GLY A 142 -18.05 1.77 -10.09
CA GLY A 142 -19.14 2.74 -9.95
C GLY A 142 -19.16 3.48 -8.61
N ILE A 143 -18.06 3.43 -7.84
CA ILE A 143 -17.96 4.08 -6.54
C ILE A 143 -17.71 5.58 -6.75
N GLN A 144 -18.44 6.44 -6.04
CA GLN A 144 -18.24 7.88 -6.12
C GLN A 144 -16.96 8.32 -5.41
N SER A 145 -16.29 9.32 -5.98
CA SER A 145 -15.20 10.01 -5.27
C SER A 145 -15.77 10.95 -4.23
N PRO A 146 -15.29 10.94 -2.98
CA PRO A 146 -15.49 12.11 -2.13
C PRO A 146 -14.82 13.34 -2.77
N LEU A 147 -15.38 14.52 -2.55
CA LEU A 147 -14.78 15.79 -2.99
C LEU A 147 -13.57 16.17 -2.11
N VAL A 148 -13.72 15.97 -0.80
CA VAL A 148 -12.71 16.12 0.26
C VAL A 148 -13.09 15.14 1.37
N ARG A 149 -12.14 14.44 1.98
CA ARG A 149 -12.46 13.66 3.19
C ARG A 149 -12.68 14.61 4.37
N LYS A 150 -13.79 14.45 5.11
CA LYS A 150 -13.96 15.16 6.38
C LYS A 150 -12.80 14.76 7.32
N PRO A 151 -12.17 15.72 8.02
CA PRO A 151 -11.12 15.39 8.98
C PRO A 151 -11.66 14.36 9.99
N PRO A 152 -10.82 13.40 10.43
CA PRO A 152 -11.25 12.41 11.40
C PRO A 152 -11.81 13.10 12.64
N LYS A 153 -13.00 12.69 13.08
CA LYS A 153 -13.53 13.08 14.39
C LYS A 153 -12.80 12.22 15.42
N TYR A 154 -12.08 12.86 16.33
CA TYR A 154 -11.51 12.23 17.53
C TYR A 154 -12.55 12.23 18.64
#